data_AF-A0A392SSA1-F1
#
_entry.id   AF-A0A392SSA1-F1
#
_cell.length_a   1.000
_cell.length_b   1.000
_cell.length_c   1.000
_cell.angle_alpha   90.00
_cell.angle_beta   90.00
_cell.angle_gamma   90.00
#
_symmetry.space_group_name_H-M   'P 1'
#
loop_
_entity.id
_entity.type
_entity.pdbx_description
1 polymer ?
#
loop_
_entity_poly.entity_id
_entity_poly.type
_entity_poly.pdbx_seq_one_letter_code
_entity_poly.pdbx_strand_id
1 'polypeptide(L)' 'DVEEDADVPVILGRPFLATSYAVIDMEKEELKLRMGEKKQVIHIQEGKNDWCCRIDIKEPSSKGWRMKVTLEELE' A
#
# COMPACT_ATOMS: atom_id res chain seq x y z
N ASP A 1 -20.73 10.75 9.46
CA ASP A 1 -19.30 10.57 9.19
C ASP A 1 -18.74 9.47 10.06
N VAL A 2 -17.92 8.59 9.48
CA VAL A 2 -17.13 7.63 10.26
C VAL A 2 -15.75 8.26 10.42
N GLU A 3 -15.31 8.43 11.65
CA GLU A 3 -13.98 8.94 11.96
C GLU A 3 -12.97 7.85 11.60
N GLU A 4 -11.99 8.16 10.74
CA GLU A 4 -10.93 7.21 10.41
C GLU A 4 -10.03 7.03 11.63
N ASP A 5 -10.10 5.86 12.25
CA ASP A 5 -9.23 5.47 13.35
C ASP A 5 -7.86 5.04 12.79
N ALA A 6 -6.87 5.92 12.93
CA ALA A 6 -5.51 5.68 12.47
C ALA A 6 -4.81 4.53 13.24
N ASP A 7 -5.37 4.09 14.38
CA ASP A 7 -4.82 2.99 15.16
C ASP A 7 -5.29 1.62 14.64
N VAL A 8 -6.28 1.57 13.73
CA VAL A 8 -6.75 0.32 13.12
C VAL A 8 -5.95 0.01 11.84
N PRO A 9 -5.20 -1.10 11.79
CA PRO A 9 -4.38 -1.43 10.63
C PRO A 9 -5.23 -1.77 9.40
N VAL A 10 -4.84 -1.24 8.23
CA VAL A 10 -5.49 -1.54 6.94
C VAL A 10 -4.96 -2.86 6.37
N ILE A 11 -5.86 -3.76 5.98
CA ILE A 11 -5.52 -5.04 5.35
C ILE A 11 -5.61 -4.91 3.83
N LEU A 12 -4.46 -4.94 3.15
CA LEU A 12 -4.39 -4.99 1.69
C LEU A 12 -4.47 -6.45 1.21
N GLY A 13 -5.65 -6.86 0.76
CA GLY A 13 -5.85 -8.20 0.22
C GLY A 13 -5.14 -8.43 -1.12
N ARG A 14 -5.01 -9.72 -1.49
CA ARG A 14 -4.48 -10.15 -2.79
C ARG A 14 -5.15 -9.47 -4.00
N PRO A 15 -6.48 -9.26 -4.04
CA PRO A 15 -7.10 -8.55 -5.16
C PRO A 15 -6.53 -7.14 -5.35
N PHE A 16 -6.39 -6.36 -4.28
CA PHE A 16 -5.82 -5.01 -4.35
C PHE A 16 -4.37 -5.04 -4.82
N LEU A 17 -3.56 -5.95 -4.27
CA LEU A 17 -2.16 -6.12 -4.66
C LEU A 17 -2.03 -6.54 -6.14
N ALA A 18 -2.95 -7.37 -6.65
CA ALA A 18 -2.96 -7.77 -8.06
C ALA A 18 -3.32 -6.60 -8.98
N THR A 19 -4.39 -5.85 -8.67
CA THR A 19 -4.82 -4.68 -9.47
C THR A 19 -3.79 -3.57 -9.47
N SER A 20 -3.09 -3.38 -8.36
CA SER A 20 -2.03 -2.38 -8.23
C SER A 20 -0.66 -2.88 -8.71
N TYR A 21 -0.60 -4.02 -9.41
CA TYR A 21 0.65 -4.62 -9.90
C TYR A 21 1.76 -4.59 -8.84
N ALA A 22 1.40 -4.95 -7.60
CA ALA A 22 2.28 -4.81 -6.45
C ALA A 22 3.50 -5.71 -6.59
N VAL A 23 4.68 -5.16 -6.30
CA VAL A 23 5.94 -5.90 -6.20
C VAL A 23 6.46 -5.75 -4.79
N ILE A 24 6.62 -6.88 -4.10
CA ILE A 24 7.21 -6.95 -2.76
C ILE A 24 8.66 -7.41 -2.95
N ASP A 25 9.60 -6.49 -2.75
CA ASP A 25 11.04 -6.75 -2.80
C ASP A 25 11.57 -6.81 -1.37
N MET A 26 11.70 -8.02 -0.83
CA MET A 26 12.14 -8.23 0.55
C MET A 26 13.64 -7.99 0.74
N GLU A 27 14.45 -8.07 -0.32
CA GLU A 27 15.89 -7.77 -0.24
C GLU A 27 16.11 -6.26 -0.07
N LYS A 28 15.28 -5.44 -0.72
CA LYS A 28 15.32 -3.98 -0.58
C LYS A 28 14.38 -3.42 0.49
N GLU A 29 13.61 -4.29 1.14
CA GLU A 29 12.56 -3.89 2.08
C GLU A 29 11.57 -2.88 1.47
N GLU A 30 11.09 -3.14 0.26
CA GLU A 30 10.21 -2.23 -0.49
C GLU A 30 8.93 -2.92 -0.96
N LEU A 31 7.77 -2.32 -0.68
CA LEU A 31 6.52 -2.57 -1.36
C LEU A 31 6.31 -1.49 -2.44
N LYS A 32 6.30 -1.91 -3.70
CA LYS A 32 6.04 -1.04 -4.86
C LYS A 32 4.62 -1.27 -5.36
N LEU A 33 3.80 -0.23 -5.38
CA LEU A 33 2.46 -0.22 -5.96
C LEU A 33 2.47 0.58 -7.27
N ARG A 34 1.82 0.06 -8.32
CA ARG A 34 1.72 0.71 -9.63
C ARG A 34 0.27 0.76 -10.11
N MET A 35 -0.17 1.95 -10.54
CA MET A 35 -1.46 2.16 -11.20
C MET A 35 -1.23 3.03 -12.44
N GLY A 36 -1.34 2.42 -13.62
CA GLY A 36 -0.96 3.05 -14.88
C GLY A 36 0.53 3.47 -14.89
N GLU A 37 0.78 4.77 -15.02
CA GLU A 37 2.12 5.37 -14.99
C GLU A 37 2.58 5.78 -13.59
N LYS A 38 1.68 5.80 -12.60
CA LYS A 38 2.01 6.18 -11.22
C LYS A 38 2.60 5.00 -10.45
N LYS A 39 3.72 5.22 -9.76
CA LYS A 39 4.38 4.25 -8.88
C LYS A 39 4.65 4.82 -7.48
N GLN A 40 4.17 4.14 -6.44
CA GLN A 40 4.46 4.47 -5.04
C GLN A 40 5.36 3.39 -4.47
N VAL A 41 6.44 3.81 -3.82
CA VAL A 41 7.31 2.92 -3.04
C VAL A 41 7.01 3.16 -1.58
N ILE A 42 6.78 2.09 -0.84
CA ILE A 42 6.57 2.09 0.60
C ILE A 42 7.68 1.22 1.21
N HIS A 43 8.41 1.77 2.17
CA HIS A 43 9.48 1.04 2.83
C HIS A 43 8.88 0.14 3.91
N ILE A 44 9.28 -1.12 3.88
CA ILE A 44 8.92 -2.14 4.85
C ILE A 44 9.83 -1.94 6.05
N GLN A 45 9.27 -1.84 7.25
CA GLN A 45 10.05 -1.83 8.48
C GLN A 45 10.10 -3.25 9.04
N GLU A 46 11.29 -3.64 9.54
CA GLU A 46 11.44 -4.89 10.28
C GLU A 46 10.45 -4.93 11.45
N GLY A 47 9.59 -5.95 11.44
CA GLY A 47 8.70 -6.23 12.55
C GLY A 47 9.50 -6.83 13.71
N LYS A 48 8.94 -6.77 14.92
CA LYS A 48 9.55 -7.40 16.10
C LYS A 48 9.59 -8.93 16.05
N ASN A 49 9.02 -9.56 15.02
CA ASN A 49 8.94 -11.00 14.86
C ASN A 49 9.45 -11.41 13.48
N ASP A 50 10.23 -12.48 13.41
CA ASP A 50 10.89 -12.99 12.19
C ASP A 50 9.93 -13.39 11.05
N TRP A 51 8.62 -13.45 11.31
CA TRP A 51 7.60 -13.91 10.37
C TRP A 51 6.70 -12.79 9.82
N CYS A 52 6.82 -11.55 10.33
CA CYS A 52 6.02 -10.45 9.86
C CYS A 52 6.80 -9.14 9.77
N CYS A 53 6.51 -8.38 8.71
CA CYS A 53 7.07 -7.05 8.53
C CYS A 53 5.96 -6.02 8.64
N ARG A 54 6.26 -4.85 9.24
CA ARG A 54 5.28 -3.78 9.42
C ARG A 54 5.51 -2.73 8.35
N ILE A 55 4.44 -2.29 7.71
CA ILE A 55 4.48 -1.20 6.75
C ILE A 55 3.81 0.00 7.39
N ASP A 56 4.60 1.01 7.73
CA ASP A 56 4.08 2.26 8.29
C ASP A 56 3.99 3.32 7.17
N ILE A 57 2.84 3.97 7.07
CA ILE A 57 2.65 5.10 6.14
C ILE A 57 3.34 6.32 6.76
N LYS A 58 4.42 6.79 6.15
CA LYS A 58 4.98 8.10 6.49
C LYS A 58 4.05 9.20 5.94
N GLU A 59 3.80 10.25 6.73
CA GLU A 59 3.02 11.40 6.27
C GLU A 59 3.50 11.84 4.88
N PRO A 60 2.59 11.92 3.88
CA PRO A 60 2.97 12.27 2.54
C PRO A 60 3.44 13.73 2.54
N SER A 61 4.72 13.97 2.20
CA SER A 61 5.24 15.34 2.03
C SER A 61 4.59 16.10 0.87
N SER A 62 3.72 15.44 0.10
CA SER A 62 2.86 16.06 -0.91
C SER A 62 1.61 15.22 -1.11
N LYS A 63 0.44 15.88 -1.11
CA LYS A 63 -0.92 15.40 -1.47
C LYS A 63 -1.01 13.88 -1.67
N GLY A 64 -1.52 13.18 -0.65
CA GLY A 64 -1.74 11.74 -0.67
C GLY A 64 -2.41 11.22 -1.95
N TRP A 65 -2.13 9.97 -2.29
CA TRP A 65 -2.58 9.38 -3.55
C TRP A 65 -4.05 8.99 -3.45
N ARG A 66 -4.93 9.75 -4.09
CA ARG A 66 -6.34 9.34 -4.21
C ARG A 66 -6.51 8.39 -5.39
N MET A 67 -6.65 7.10 -5.08
CA MET A 67 -7.07 6.10 -6.05
C MET A 67 -8.57 6.30 -6.32
N LYS A 68 -8.93 6.61 -7.56
CA LYS A 68 -10.32 6.55 -8.03
C LYS A 68 -10.46 5.21 -8.74
N VAL A 69 -11.18 4.28 -8.14
CA VAL A 69 -11.57 3.04 -8.82
C VAL A 69 -12.82 3.37 -9.63
N THR A 70 -12.71 3.41 -10.96
CA THR A 70 -13.87 3.48 -11.85
C THR A 70 -14.34 2.07 -12.15
N LEU A 71 -15.65 1.81 -12.02
CA LEU A 71 -16.25 0.50 -12.31
C LEU A 71 -16.00 0.03 -13.76
N GLU A 72 -15.66 0.95 -14.65
CA GLU A 72 -15.30 0.70 -16.06
C GLU A 72 -13.98 -0.05 -16.24
N GLU A 73 -13.09 -0.08 -15.24
CA GLU A 73 -11.81 -0.83 -15.27
C GLU A 73 -11.92 -2.22 -14.62
N LEU A 74 -13.12 -2.62 -14.18
CA LEU A 74 -13.43 -3.91 -13.55
C LEU A 74 -14.12 -4.91 -14.51
N GLU A 75 -14.35 -4.53 -15.77
CA GLU A 75 -14.80 -5.43 -16.86
C GLU A 75 -13.65 -5.91 -17.74
#